data_AF-A0A2V1D3F7-F1
#
_entry.id   AF-A0A2V1D3F7-F1
#
_cell.length_a   1.000
_cell.length_b   1.000
_cell.length_c   1.000
_cell.angle_alpha   90.00
_cell.angle_beta   90.00
_cell.angle_gamma   90.00
#
_symmetry.space_group_name_H-M   'P 1'
#
loop_
_entity.id
_entity.type
_entity.pdbx_description
1 polymer ?
#
loop_
_entity_poly.entity_id
_entity_poly.type
_entity_poly.pdbx_seq_one_letter_code
_entity_poly.pdbx_strand_id
1 'polypeptide(L)'
;MTRPGFDQLPLHPDHLQASAWGLWGADDQLGALNLLTAETVKAALLEVETGERIPLNLPLDAFVQPMNPVRKPCEHYMIAKGHANDDEVTA
;
A
#
# COMPACT_ATOMS: atom_id res chain seq x y z
N MET A 1 11.01 -13.33 -15.33
CA MET A 1 9.90 -13.41 -16.29
C MET A 1 9.71 -12.01 -16.87
N THR A 2 9.65 -11.86 -18.18
CA THR A 2 9.51 -10.53 -18.80
C THR A 2 8.06 -10.06 -18.67
N ARG A 3 7.83 -8.89 -18.09
CA ARG A 3 6.49 -8.30 -17.97
C ARG A 3 6.01 -7.87 -19.37
N PRO A 4 4.79 -8.23 -19.79
CA PRO A 4 4.22 -7.77 -21.06
C PRO A 4 4.06 -6.24 -21.07
N GLY A 5 4.24 -5.64 -22.24
CA GLY A 5 3.89 -4.25 -22.49
C GLY A 5 2.38 -4.02 -22.33
N PHE A 6 1.99 -2.77 -22.07
CA PHE A 6 0.57 -2.42 -21.89
C PHE A 6 -0.26 -2.66 -23.16
N ASP A 7 0.35 -2.42 -24.32
CA ASP A 7 -0.17 -2.67 -25.66
C ASP A 7 -0.36 -4.16 -25.98
N GLN A 8 0.22 -5.05 -25.17
CA GLN A 8 0.10 -6.51 -25.30
C GLN A 8 -1.01 -7.09 -24.42
N LEU A 9 -1.76 -6.26 -23.69
CA LEU A 9 -2.87 -6.69 -22.84
C LEU A 9 -4.22 -6.53 -23.58
N PRO A 10 -5.21 -7.42 -23.35
CA PRO A 10 -5.20 -8.49 -22.35
C PRO A 10 -4.43 -9.74 -22.80
N LEU A 11 -3.98 -10.52 -21.82
CA LEU A 11 -3.28 -11.80 -22.06
C LEU A 11 -4.20 -12.92 -22.57
N HIS A 12 -5.50 -12.79 -22.33
CA HIS A 12 -6.52 -13.70 -22.81
C HIS A 12 -7.63 -12.90 -23.51
N PRO A 13 -8.13 -13.34 -24.68
CA PRO A 13 -9.17 -12.62 -25.43
C PRO A 13 -10.46 -12.38 -24.63
N ASP A 14 -10.79 -13.30 -23.72
CA ASP A 14 -12.00 -13.21 -22.90
C ASP A 14 -11.85 -12.27 -21.68
N HIS A 15 -10.64 -11.76 -21.41
CA HIS A 15 -10.42 -10.81 -20.31
C HIS A 15 -10.70 -9.37 -20.73
N LEU A 16 -11.02 -8.53 -19.75
CA LEU A 16 -11.21 -7.10 -19.95
C LEU A 16 -9.96 -6.46 -20.58
N GLN A 17 -10.17 -5.48 -21.46
CA GLN A 17 -9.10 -4.74 -22.12
C GLN A 17 -8.09 -4.20 -21.09
N ALA A 18 -6.80 -4.27 -21.42
CA ALA A 18 -5.70 -3.85 -20.55
C ALA A 18 -5.55 -4.64 -19.23
N SER A 19 -6.23 -5.78 -19.08
CA SER A 19 -6.07 -6.65 -17.92
C SER A 19 -4.83 -7.54 -18.00
N ALA A 20 -4.08 -7.61 -16.91
CA ALA A 20 -2.97 -8.54 -16.72
C ALA A 20 -3.38 -9.83 -15.98
N TRP A 21 -4.68 -10.17 -15.95
CA TRP A 21 -5.16 -11.39 -15.29
C TRP A 21 -4.52 -12.65 -15.88
N GLY A 22 -4.15 -13.57 -14.99
CA GLY A 22 -3.47 -14.82 -15.34
C GLY A 22 -1.96 -14.70 -15.51
N LEU A 23 -1.36 -13.49 -15.45
CA LEU A 23 0.08 -13.29 -15.62
C LEU A 23 0.93 -14.11 -14.63
N TRP A 24 0.45 -14.26 -13.39
CA TRP A 24 1.11 -15.04 -12.32
C TRP A 24 0.36 -16.33 -11.97
N GLY A 25 -0.56 -16.78 -12.83
CA GLY A 25 -1.42 -17.94 -12.60
C GLY A 25 -2.87 -17.56 -12.32
N ALA A 26 -3.76 -18.56 -12.43
CA ALA A 26 -5.21 -18.36 -12.30
C ALA A 26 -5.65 -18.07 -10.85
N ASP A 27 -4.90 -18.57 -9.88
CA ASP A 27 -5.21 -18.44 -8.45
C ASP A 27 -4.44 -17.29 -7.77
N ASP A 28 -3.71 -16.48 -8.54
CA ASP A 28 -2.93 -15.36 -8.00
C ASP A 28 -3.84 -14.28 -7.40
N GLN A 29 -3.48 -13.82 -6.20
CA GLN A 29 -4.15 -12.73 -5.47
C GLN A 29 -3.22 -11.55 -5.19
N LEU A 30 -1.94 -11.63 -5.59
CA LEU A 30 -0.93 -10.61 -5.31
C LEU A 30 -0.77 -9.60 -6.45
N GLY A 31 -0.99 -10.04 -7.69
CA GLY A 31 -0.83 -9.19 -8.86
C GLY A 31 0.58 -8.59 -8.96
N ALA A 32 0.66 -7.28 -9.14
CA ALA A 32 1.94 -6.58 -9.30
C ALA A 32 2.89 -6.71 -8.10
N LEU A 33 2.41 -7.10 -6.92
CA LEU A 33 3.28 -7.37 -5.77
C LEU A 33 4.25 -8.54 -6.02
N ASN A 34 3.93 -9.44 -6.96
CA ASN A 34 4.85 -10.50 -7.40
C ASN A 34 6.15 -9.97 -8.05
N LEU A 35 6.22 -8.67 -8.38
CA LEU A 35 7.45 -8.01 -8.84
C LEU A 35 8.45 -7.74 -7.71
N LEU A 36 8.01 -7.81 -6.45
CA LEU A 36 8.85 -7.59 -5.26
C LEU A 36 9.56 -8.90 -4.87
N THR A 37 10.49 -9.37 -5.70
CA THR A 37 11.27 -10.58 -5.42
C THR A 37 12.40 -10.31 -4.42
N ALA A 38 12.97 -11.36 -3.83
CA ALA A 38 14.11 -11.24 -2.91
C ALA A 38 15.32 -10.56 -3.58
N GLU A 39 15.54 -10.83 -4.87
CA GLU A 39 16.60 -10.21 -5.66
C GLU A 39 16.34 -8.72 -5.86
N THR A 40 15.10 -8.33 -6.22
CA THR A 40 14.73 -6.92 -6.38
C THR A 40 14.84 -6.15 -5.06
N VAL A 41 14.40 -6.74 -3.95
CA VAL A 41 14.54 -6.12 -2.62
C VAL A 41 16.01 -5.96 -2.25
N LYS A 42 16.85 -6.98 -2.48
CA LYS A 42 18.29 -6.90 -2.23
C LYS A 42 18.97 -5.84 -3.10
N ALA A 43 18.60 -5.74 -4.38
CA ALA A 43 19.14 -4.73 -5.29
C ALA A 43 18.77 -3.31 -4.85
N ALA A 44 17.55 -3.07 -4.37
CA ALA A 44 17.09 -1.76 -3.89
C ALA A 44 17.91 -1.23 -2.69
N LEU A 45 18.54 -2.11 -1.90
CA LEU A 45 19.43 -1.68 -0.80
C LEU A 45 20.69 -0.95 -1.29
N LEU A 46 21.10 -1.17 -2.55
CA LEU A 46 22.25 -0.48 -3.13
C LEU A 46 22.01 1.01 -3.37
N GLU A 47 20.74 1.43 -3.44
CA GLU A 47 20.35 2.85 -3.60
C GLU A 47 20.53 3.66 -2.29
N VAL A 48 20.75 2.99 -1.16
CA VAL A 48 20.93 3.66 0.15
C VAL A 48 22.37 4.14 0.27
N GLU A 49 22.62 5.41 -0.08
CA GLU A 49 23.96 6.02 -0.01
C GLU A 49 24.17 6.89 1.24
N THR A 50 23.21 7.76 1.59
CA THR A 50 23.39 8.78 2.66
C THR A 50 22.83 8.36 4.02
N GLY A 51 21.93 7.37 4.05
CA GLY A 51 21.23 6.94 5.26
C GLY A 51 20.16 7.90 5.77
N GLU A 52 19.81 8.93 4.99
CA GLU A 52 18.70 9.83 5.29
C GLU A 52 17.36 9.11 5.23
N ARG A 53 16.44 9.50 6.12
CA ARG A 53 15.10 8.91 6.22
C ARG A 53 14.06 10.01 6.09
N ILE A 54 13.24 9.93 5.06
CA ILE A 54 12.18 10.91 4.77
C ILE A 54 10.82 10.21 4.99
N PRO A 55 10.02 10.61 5.99
CA PRO A 55 8.68 10.06 6.18
C PRO A 55 7.74 10.51 5.05
N LEU A 56 7.06 9.57 4.40
CA LEU A 56 6.11 9.83 3.31
C LEU A 56 4.64 9.77 3.77
N ASN A 57 4.40 9.47 5.04
CA ASN A 57 3.06 9.48 5.62
C ASN A 57 2.68 10.88 6.11
N LEU A 58 1.39 11.17 6.03
CA LEU A 58 0.82 12.33 6.71
C LEU A 58 0.59 12.01 8.21
N PRO A 59 0.48 13.03 9.07
CA PRO A 59 -0.09 12.87 10.40
C PRO A 59 -1.47 12.18 10.34
N LEU A 60 -1.81 11.37 11.36
CA LEU A 60 -3.09 10.64 11.39
C LEU A 60 -4.30 11.60 11.46
N ASP A 61 -4.11 12.75 12.08
CA ASP A 61 -5.07 13.85 12.23
C ASP A 61 -4.90 14.95 11.17
N ALA A 62 -4.13 14.69 10.11
CA ALA A 62 -3.86 15.67 9.06
C ALA A 62 -5.15 16.22 8.42
N PHE A 63 -6.25 15.47 8.50
CA PHE A 63 -7.57 15.88 8.03
C PHE A 63 -8.60 15.69 9.14
N VAL A 64 -9.11 16.80 9.69
CA VAL A 64 -10.22 16.79 10.66
C VAL A 64 -11.47 16.12 10.08
N GLN A 65 -11.69 16.25 8.77
CA GLN A 65 -12.68 15.48 8.03
C GLN A 65 -11.98 14.72 6.91
N PRO A 66 -12.13 13.39 6.79
CA PRO A 66 -11.49 12.64 5.72
C PRO A 66 -11.97 13.11 4.35
N MET A 67 -11.07 13.02 3.36
CA MET A 67 -11.41 13.43 1.99
C MET A 67 -12.56 12.62 1.36
N ASN A 68 -12.74 11.37 1.80
CA ASN A 68 -13.97 10.63 1.56
C ASN A 68 -14.95 10.92 2.71
N PRO A 69 -16.06 11.64 2.47
CA PRO A 69 -16.99 12.08 3.52
C PRO A 69 -17.75 10.94 4.21
N VAL A 70 -17.73 9.71 3.67
CA VAL A 70 -18.35 8.52 4.29
C VAL A 70 -17.44 7.90 5.37
N ARG A 71 -16.14 8.26 5.40
CA ARG A 71 -15.21 7.78 6.42
C ARG A 71 -15.36 8.60 7.69
N LYS A 72 -15.18 7.93 8.84
CA LYS A 72 -15.10 8.61 10.14
C LYS A 72 -13.77 9.36 10.25
N PRO A 73 -13.74 10.51 10.93
CA PRO A 73 -12.49 11.20 11.22
C PRO A 73 -11.60 10.36 12.14
N CYS A 74 -10.29 10.61 12.08
CA CYS A 74 -9.37 10.06 13.06
C CYS A 74 -9.59 10.81 14.38
N GLU A 75 -9.92 10.08 15.45
CA GLU A 75 -10.14 10.63 16.78
C GLU A 75 -9.19 9.98 17.77
N HIS A 76 -8.57 10.79 18.62
CA HIS A 76 -7.74 10.35 19.73
C HIS A 76 -8.41 10.75 21.04
N TYR A 77 -8.78 9.75 21.84
CA TYR A 77 -9.46 9.95 23.11
C TYR A 77 -8.59 9.47 24.26
N MET A 78 -8.24 10.39 25.16
CA MET A 78 -7.51 10.08 26.39
C MET A 78 -8.49 9.71 27.51
N ILE A 79 -8.35 8.51 28.07
CA ILE A 79 -9.16 7.97 29.15
C ILE A 79 -8.39 8.13 30.48
N ALA A 80 -8.80 9.10 31.30
CA ALA A 80 -8.21 9.28 32.62
C ALA A 80 -8.68 8.20 33.61
N LYS A 81 -7.75 7.39 34.14
CA LYS A 81 -8.01 6.33 35.15
C LYS A 81 -7.43 6.68 36.54
N GLY A 82 -7.22 7.97 36.82
CA GLY A 82 -6.76 8.49 38.11
C GLY A 82 -5.26 8.33 38.37
N HIS A 83 -4.77 7.08 38.49
CA HIS A 83 -3.34 6.79 38.72
C HIS A 83 -2.60 6.37 37.44
N ALA A 84 -3.34 6.16 36.35
CA ALA A 84 -2.83 5.96 35.01
C ALA A 84 -3.80 6.63 34.03
N ASN A 85 -3.32 6.95 32.83
CA ASN A 85 -4.16 7.31 31.69
C ASN A 85 -4.05 6.20 30.66
N ASP A 86 -5.16 5.90 30.00
CA ASP A 86 -5.25 5.01 28.84
C ASP A 86 -5.69 5.85 27.64
N ASP A 87 -5.65 5.32 26.43
CA ASP A 87 -6.10 6.03 25.25
C ASP A 87 -6.60 5.12 24.14
N GLU A 88 -7.51 5.66 23.34
CA GLU A 88 -8.04 5.01 22.15
C GLU A 88 -7.82 5.92 20.94
N VAL A 89 -7.32 5.32 19.86
CA VAL A 89 -7.24 5.96 18.54
C VAL A 89 -8.16 5.21 17.60
N THR A 90 -9.16 5.89 17.06
CA THR A 90 -10.05 5.34 16.03
C THR A 90 -9.78 6.03 14.70
N ALA A 91 -9.52 5.24 13.66
CA ALA A 91 -9.28 5.69 12.29
C ALA A 91 -10.22 4.99 11.30
#